data_AF-A0A6H9S1P5-F1
#
_entry.id   AF-A0A6H9S1P5-F1
#
_cell.length_a   1.000
_cell.length_b   1.000
_cell.length_c   1.000
_cell.angle_alpha   90.00
_cell.angle_beta   90.00
_cell.angle_gamma   90.00
#
_symmetry.space_group_name_H-M   'P 1'
#
loop_
_entity.id
_entity.type
_entity.pdbx_description
1 polymer ?
#
loop_
_entity_poly.entity_id
_entity_poly.type
_entity_poly.pdbx_seq_one_letter_code
_entity_poly.pdbx_strand_id
1 'polypeptide(L)'
;WIDESTMSQDDRARAHFAFALLNDAVSPSNTLLNPLAVKELFNSGGTSLVRGLSHLVDDLLHNDGLPRQVTPHAFEVGKTLATTPGAVVFRNELLELIQYRSMSEKQYAKPLLIVPPQINKFYIFDLSPSNSFVQYALKNGLQVFILSRRNPD
;
A
#
# COMPACT_ATOMS: atom_id res chain seq x y z
N TRP A 1 39.70 -0.85 4.49
CA TRP A 1 39.62 -0.36 5.88
C TRP A 1 38.76 -1.23 6.79
N ILE A 2 37.45 -1.43 6.53
CA ILE A 2 36.61 -2.32 7.37
C ILE A 2 37.04 -3.79 7.24
N ASP A 3 37.41 -4.25 6.04
CA ASP A 3 37.83 -5.64 5.81
C ASP A 3 39.20 -6.00 6.38
N GLU A 4 40.02 -4.99 6.67
CA GLU A 4 41.37 -5.13 7.25
C GLU A 4 41.36 -4.97 8.79
N SER A 5 40.19 -4.68 9.38
CA SER A 5 40.03 -4.52 10.82
C SER A 5 39.94 -5.87 11.54
N THR A 6 40.56 -5.98 12.72
CA THR A 6 40.58 -7.19 13.57
C THR A 6 39.25 -7.45 14.32
N MET A 7 38.13 -7.04 13.72
CA MET A 7 36.79 -7.19 14.31
C MET A 7 36.22 -8.60 14.05
N SER A 8 35.31 -9.04 14.92
CA SER A 8 34.56 -10.28 14.72
C SER A 8 33.71 -10.21 13.44
N GLN A 9 33.35 -11.36 12.87
CA GLN A 9 32.60 -11.43 11.62
C GLN A 9 31.25 -10.70 11.72
N ASP A 10 30.57 -10.81 12.87
CA ASP A 10 29.30 -10.13 13.14
C ASP A 10 29.46 -8.61 13.27
N ASP A 11 30.53 -8.15 13.94
CA ASP A 11 30.78 -6.71 14.08
C ASP A 11 31.20 -6.07 12.75
N ARG A 12 31.91 -6.81 11.89
CA ARG A 12 32.24 -6.38 10.53
C ARG A 12 30.99 -6.24 9.66
N ALA A 13 30.06 -7.18 9.76
CA ALA A 13 28.78 -7.11 9.05
C ALA A 13 27.93 -5.91 9.51
N ARG A 14 27.88 -5.65 10.83
CA ARG A 14 27.21 -4.46 11.39
C ARG A 14 27.88 -3.16 10.95
N ALA A 15 29.21 -3.10 10.91
CA ALA A 15 29.94 -1.94 10.43
C ALA A 15 29.64 -1.67 8.95
N HIS A 16 29.70 -2.69 8.09
CA HIS A 16 29.32 -2.57 6.69
C HIS A 16 27.87 -2.10 6.51
N PHE A 17 26.94 -2.63 7.30
CA PHE A 17 25.54 -2.19 7.27
C PHE A 17 25.38 -0.72 7.69
N ALA A 18 26.05 -0.29 8.76
CA ALA A 18 26.02 1.10 9.21
C ALA A 18 26.64 2.05 8.17
N PHE A 19 27.75 1.65 7.53
CA PHE A 19 28.37 2.42 6.45
C PHE A 19 27.47 2.50 5.21
N ALA A 20 26.79 1.40 4.84
CA ALA A 20 25.83 1.41 3.74
C ALA A 20 24.67 2.38 4.03
N LEU A 21 24.11 2.35 5.24
CA LEU A 21 23.05 3.29 5.64
C LEU A 21 23.51 4.75 5.60
N LEU A 22 24.72 5.05 6.08
CA LEU A 22 25.28 6.41 6.03
C LEU A 22 25.55 6.86 4.59
N ASN A 23 26.07 5.97 3.76
CA ASN A 23 26.31 6.24 2.35
C ASN A 23 25.00 6.50 1.59
N ASP A 24 23.97 5.71 1.86
CA ASP A 24 22.64 5.89 1.27
C ASP A 24 21.98 7.18 1.76
N ALA A 25 22.14 7.53 3.04
CA ALA A 25 21.63 8.78 3.59
C ALA A 25 22.27 10.01 2.92
N VAL A 26 23.57 9.95 2.60
CA VAL A 26 24.33 11.03 1.94
C VAL A 26 24.25 10.94 0.41
N SER A 27 23.53 9.96 -0.13
CA SER A 27 23.36 9.79 -1.57
C SER A 27 22.79 11.05 -2.23
N PRO A 28 23.28 11.45 -3.43
CA PRO A 28 22.77 12.61 -4.17
C PRO A 28 21.25 12.59 -4.37
N SER A 29 20.66 11.41 -4.44
CA SER A 29 19.22 11.16 -4.55
C SER A 29 18.41 11.71 -3.37
N ASN A 30 19.02 11.76 -2.18
CA ASN A 30 18.40 12.21 -0.93
C ASN A 30 18.70 13.68 -0.59
N THR A 31 19.44 14.38 -1.45
CA THR A 31 19.74 15.80 -1.28
C THR A 31 18.70 16.66 -2.02
N LEU A 32 18.42 17.87 -1.52
CA LEU A 32 17.52 18.86 -2.15
C LEU A 32 17.96 19.26 -3.58
N LEU A 33 19.20 18.94 -3.96
CA LEU A 33 19.77 19.12 -5.30
C LEU A 33 19.42 17.98 -6.26
N ASN A 34 18.62 17.01 -5.84
CA ASN A 34 18.11 15.97 -6.74
C ASN A 34 17.40 16.64 -7.93
N PRO A 35 17.77 16.33 -9.19
CA PRO A 35 17.19 16.96 -10.37
C PRO A 35 15.66 16.83 -10.44
N LEU A 36 15.07 15.78 -9.86
CA LEU A 36 13.62 15.65 -9.74
C LEU A 36 13.02 16.64 -8.74
N ALA A 37 13.68 16.86 -7.60
CA ALA A 37 13.25 17.82 -6.59
C ALA A 37 13.36 19.26 -7.10
N VAL A 38 14.47 19.59 -7.78
CA VAL A 38 14.68 20.90 -8.42
C VAL A 38 13.66 21.12 -9.53
N LYS A 39 13.38 20.11 -10.36
CA LYS A 39 12.36 20.20 -11.41
C LYS A 39 10.96 20.44 -10.82
N GLU A 40 10.60 19.72 -9.76
CA GLU A 40 9.31 19.89 -9.10
C GLU A 40 9.19 21.25 -8.40
N LEU A 41 10.29 21.76 -7.85
CA LEU A 41 10.37 23.11 -7.30
C LEU A 41 9.99 24.17 -8.35
N PHE A 42 10.55 24.06 -9.55
CA PHE A 42 10.23 24.95 -10.67
C PHE A 42 8.80 24.74 -11.18
N ASN A 43 8.34 23.50 -11.37
CA ASN A 43 7.00 23.19 -11.87
C ASN A 43 5.88 23.67 -10.92
N SER A 44 6.11 23.56 -9.61
CA SER A 44 5.16 23.95 -8.57
C SER A 44 5.31 25.41 -8.11
N GLY A 45 6.27 26.15 -8.67
CA GLY A 45 6.57 27.53 -8.28
C GLY A 45 6.94 27.72 -6.81
N GLY A 46 7.57 26.72 -6.17
CA GLY A 46 7.89 26.75 -4.74
C GLY A 46 6.80 26.20 -3.82
N THR A 47 5.59 25.93 -4.32
CA THR A 47 4.46 25.44 -3.52
C THR A 47 4.74 24.06 -2.90
N SER A 48 5.54 23.22 -3.57
CA SER A 48 5.96 21.91 -3.06
C SER A 48 6.77 21.98 -1.77
N LEU A 49 7.67 22.96 -1.63
CA LEU A 49 8.46 23.15 -0.40
C LEU A 49 7.61 23.61 0.78
N VAL A 50 6.70 24.55 0.54
CA VAL A 50 5.78 25.06 1.58
C VAL A 50 4.88 23.93 2.09
N ARG A 51 4.32 23.12 1.19
CA ARG A 51 3.54 21.93 1.56
C ARG A 51 4.40 20.91 2.30
N GLY A 52 5.62 20.64 1.83
CA GLY A 52 6.55 19.72 2.51
C GLY A 52 6.87 20.15 3.94
N LEU A 53 7.14 21.45 4.18
CA LEU A 53 7.34 21.98 5.53
C LEU A 53 6.07 21.85 6.40
N SER A 54 4.91 22.15 5.82
CA SER A 54 3.63 21.99 6.51
C SER A 54 3.39 20.53 6.93
N HIS A 55 3.71 19.56 6.08
CA HIS A 55 3.64 18.14 6.40
C HIS A 55 4.66 17.73 7.46
N LEU A 56 5.91 18.21 7.37
CA LEU A 56 6.94 17.94 8.37
C LEU A 56 6.53 18.44 9.77
N VAL A 57 5.96 19.65 9.85
CA VAL A 57 5.47 20.22 11.11
C VAL A 57 4.27 19.41 11.64
N ASP A 58 3.33 19.03 10.77
CA ASP A 58 2.20 18.18 11.16
C ASP A 58 2.66 16.80 11.69
N ASP A 59 3.61 16.17 11.01
CA ASP A 59 4.15 14.86 11.38
C ASP A 59 4.92 14.92 12.71
N LEU A 60 5.65 16.01 12.98
CA LEU A 60 6.31 16.24 14.27
C LEU A 60 5.33 16.46 15.42
N LEU A 61 4.20 17.11 15.16
CA LEU A 61 3.20 17.43 16.19
C LEU A 61 2.20 16.28 16.43
N HIS A 62 1.88 15.51 15.40
CA HIS A 62 0.74 14.58 15.42
C HIS A 62 1.09 13.14 15.03
N ASN A 63 2.33 12.82 14.64
CA ASN A 63 2.72 11.48 14.21
C ASN A 63 4.13 11.07 14.70
N ASP A 64 4.54 11.53 15.90
CA ASP A 64 5.84 11.21 16.52
C ASP A 64 7.07 11.50 15.64
N GLY A 65 6.95 12.44 14.71
CA GLY A 65 8.01 12.79 13.74
C GLY A 65 8.19 11.79 12.61
N LEU A 66 7.32 10.78 12.50
CA LEU A 66 7.33 9.83 11.38
C LEU A 66 6.56 10.43 10.20
N PRO A 67 7.11 10.39 8.97
CA PRO A 67 6.41 10.90 7.80
C PRO A 67 5.17 10.05 7.51
N ARG A 68 4.00 10.71 7.37
CA ARG A 68 2.75 10.00 7.04
C ARG A 68 2.75 9.61 5.57
N GLN A 69 2.71 8.32 5.29
CA GLN A 69 2.60 7.80 3.92
C GLN A 69 1.17 7.84 3.37
N VAL A 70 0.16 7.88 4.26
CA VAL A 70 -1.26 7.90 3.90
C VAL A 70 -2.05 8.79 4.85
N THR A 71 -3.12 9.41 4.34
CA THR A 71 -4.05 10.20 5.16
C THR A 71 -4.91 9.26 6.03
N PRO A 72 -4.86 9.33 7.37
CA PRO A 72 -5.45 8.28 8.24
C PRO A 72 -6.97 8.15 8.26
N HIS A 73 -7.70 8.95 7.46
CA HIS A 73 -9.16 8.88 7.35
C HIS A 73 -9.66 8.96 5.90
N ALA A 74 -8.77 8.81 4.92
CA ALA A 74 -9.18 8.80 3.51
C ALA A 74 -9.89 7.50 3.09
N PHE A 75 -9.74 6.44 3.89
CA PHE A 75 -10.08 5.08 3.50
C PHE A 75 -11.13 4.46 4.44
N GLU A 76 -12.36 4.39 3.96
CA GLU A 76 -13.47 3.71 4.60
C GLU A 76 -13.89 2.50 3.75
N VAL A 77 -13.82 1.31 4.33
CA VAL A 77 -14.26 0.07 3.67
C VAL A 77 -15.77 0.15 3.43
N GLY A 78 -16.19 -0.09 2.18
CA GLY A 78 -17.57 0.05 1.70
C GLY A 78 -17.92 1.44 1.18
N LYS A 79 -17.10 2.47 1.39
CA LYS A 79 -17.33 3.83 0.82
C LYS A 79 -16.25 4.28 -0.14
N THR A 80 -14.98 4.18 0.25
CA THR A 80 -13.84 4.58 -0.58
C THR A 80 -12.94 3.39 -0.96
N LEU A 81 -13.03 2.28 -0.22
CA LEU A 81 -12.43 0.99 -0.55
C LEU A 81 -13.50 -0.10 -0.65
N ALA A 82 -13.26 -1.18 -1.39
CA ALA A 82 -14.17 -2.32 -1.52
C ALA A 82 -15.59 -1.92 -1.91
N THR A 83 -15.70 -1.02 -2.88
CA THR A 83 -16.99 -0.42 -3.29
C THR A 83 -17.70 -1.25 -4.36
N THR A 84 -17.14 -2.38 -4.78
CA THR A 84 -17.73 -3.21 -5.83
C THR A 84 -19.01 -3.87 -5.31
N PRO A 85 -20.17 -3.67 -5.99
CA PRO A 85 -21.43 -4.22 -5.51
C PRO A 85 -21.39 -5.74 -5.40
N GLY A 86 -21.73 -6.26 -4.22
CA GLY A 86 -21.79 -7.69 -3.93
C GLY A 86 -22.65 -7.97 -2.71
N ALA A 87 -22.91 -9.25 -2.46
CA ALA A 87 -23.68 -9.71 -1.31
C ALA A 87 -23.01 -10.91 -0.66
N VAL A 88 -23.14 -11.02 0.67
CA VAL A 88 -22.73 -12.22 1.41
C VAL A 88 -23.73 -13.33 1.11
N VAL A 89 -23.26 -14.41 0.49
CA VAL A 89 -24.09 -15.57 0.10
C VAL A 89 -23.91 -16.75 1.04
N PHE A 90 -22.84 -16.76 1.83
CA PHE A 90 -22.60 -17.75 2.88
C PHE A 90 -21.83 -17.10 4.02
N ARG A 91 -22.15 -17.48 5.26
CA ARG A 91 -21.50 -16.98 6.48
C ARG A 91 -21.42 -18.11 7.50
N ASN A 92 -20.26 -18.24 8.14
CA ASN A 92 -20.08 -19.06 9.33
C ASN A 92 -19.20 -18.31 10.35
N GLU A 93 -18.74 -19.01 11.39
CA GLU A 93 -17.94 -18.42 12.47
C GLU A 93 -16.54 -17.96 12.03
N LEU A 94 -16.01 -18.53 10.95
CA LEU A 94 -14.63 -18.29 10.47
C LEU A 94 -14.57 -17.34 9.28
N LEU A 95 -15.60 -17.34 8.43
CA LEU A 95 -15.58 -16.64 7.15
C LEU A 95 -16.97 -16.26 6.62
N GLU A 96 -16.93 -15.31 5.71
CA GLU A 96 -18.02 -14.91 4.83
C GLU A 96 -17.60 -15.14 3.38
N LEU A 97 -18.49 -15.68 2.57
CA LEU A 97 -18.34 -15.76 1.12
C LEU A 97 -19.16 -14.65 0.50
N ILE A 98 -18.49 -13.78 -0.24
CA ILE A 98 -19.12 -12.67 -0.96
C ILE A 98 -19.20 -13.04 -2.43
N GLN A 99 -20.40 -12.94 -3.01
CA GLN A 99 -20.62 -13.00 -4.45
C GLN A 99 -20.82 -11.58 -4.98
N TYR A 100 -20.03 -11.20 -5.98
CA TYR A 100 -20.16 -9.89 -6.61
C TYR A 100 -21.22 -9.87 -7.71
N ARG A 101 -21.84 -8.70 -7.91
CA ARG A 101 -22.84 -8.48 -8.97
C ARG A 101 -22.16 -8.46 -10.33
N SER A 102 -22.78 -9.12 -11.32
CA SER A 102 -22.33 -9.08 -12.71
C SER A 102 -22.10 -7.65 -13.21
N MET A 103 -21.03 -7.43 -13.98
CA MET A 103 -20.81 -6.20 -14.75
C MET A 103 -20.85 -6.44 -16.27
N SER A 104 -21.23 -7.64 -16.70
CA SER A 104 -21.38 -8.03 -18.11
C SER A 104 -22.75 -8.67 -18.37
N GLU A 105 -23.18 -8.70 -19.63
CA GLU A 105 -24.42 -9.39 -20.04
C GLU A 105 -24.31 -10.91 -19.96
N LYS A 106 -23.14 -11.45 -20.32
CA LYS A 106 -22.84 -12.88 -20.30
C LYS A 106 -21.67 -13.15 -19.37
N GLN A 107 -21.73 -14.28 -18.68
CA GLN A 107 -20.64 -14.77 -17.84
C GLN A 107 -20.17 -16.15 -18.28
N TYR A 108 -18.91 -16.45 -18.01
CA TYR A 108 -18.38 -17.80 -18.16
C TYR A 108 -19.03 -18.75 -17.16
N ALA A 109 -19.22 -20.01 -17.59
CA ALA A 109 -19.81 -21.04 -16.73
C ALA A 109 -18.94 -21.41 -15.52
N LYS A 110 -17.61 -21.21 -15.61
CA LYS A 110 -16.68 -21.46 -14.51
C LYS A 110 -16.42 -20.16 -13.73
N PRO A 111 -16.76 -20.11 -12.43
CA PRO A 111 -16.53 -18.93 -11.60
C PRO A 111 -15.05 -18.82 -11.16
N LEU A 112 -14.67 -17.62 -10.75
CA LEU A 112 -13.41 -17.31 -10.08
C LEU A 112 -13.65 -17.20 -8.58
N LEU A 113 -13.00 -18.06 -7.79
CA LEU A 113 -12.96 -17.97 -6.34
C LEU A 113 -11.62 -17.40 -5.87
N ILE A 114 -11.66 -16.26 -5.19
CA ILE A 114 -10.48 -15.60 -4.63
C ILE A 114 -10.34 -15.96 -3.15
N VAL A 115 -9.19 -16.53 -2.81
CA VAL A 115 -8.83 -16.90 -1.43
C VAL A 115 -7.69 -15.99 -0.96
N PRO A 116 -7.98 -14.88 -0.26
CA PRO A 116 -6.93 -13.99 0.23
C PRO A 116 -6.09 -14.64 1.34
N PRO A 117 -4.84 -14.21 1.52
CA PRO A 117 -4.00 -14.62 2.64
C PRO A 117 -4.64 -14.19 3.98
N GLN A 118 -4.32 -14.89 5.07
CA GLN A 118 -4.90 -14.61 6.39
C GLN A 118 -4.50 -13.25 6.98
N ILE A 119 -3.30 -12.78 6.63
CA ILE A 119 -2.71 -11.57 7.20
C ILE A 119 -3.39 -10.31 6.65
N ASN A 120 -3.73 -10.31 5.35
CA ASN A 120 -4.32 -9.16 4.70
C ASN A 120 -5.83 -9.33 4.54
N LYS A 121 -6.58 -8.24 4.70
CA LYS A 121 -8.02 -8.25 4.47
C LYS A 121 -8.34 -8.42 2.98
N PHE A 122 -9.52 -8.97 2.70
CA PHE A 122 -9.95 -9.35 1.35
C PHE A 122 -9.95 -8.19 0.33
N TYR A 123 -10.16 -6.95 0.80
CA TYR A 123 -10.24 -5.76 -0.04
C TYR A 123 -8.93 -5.39 -0.76
N ILE A 124 -7.82 -6.10 -0.52
CA ILE A 124 -6.61 -5.95 -1.35
C ILE A 124 -6.89 -6.26 -2.83
N PHE A 125 -7.88 -7.12 -3.11
CA PHE A 125 -8.33 -7.42 -4.48
C PHE A 125 -9.42 -6.45 -4.98
N ASP A 126 -9.93 -5.61 -4.09
CA ASP A 126 -11.03 -4.68 -4.35
C ASP A 126 -10.77 -3.34 -3.66
N LEU A 127 -9.73 -2.63 -4.12
CA LEU A 127 -9.31 -1.34 -3.54
C LEU A 127 -10.25 -0.21 -4.00
N SER A 128 -9.80 0.64 -4.92
CA SER A 128 -10.61 1.67 -5.58
C SER A 128 -11.17 1.14 -6.91
N PRO A 129 -12.19 1.79 -7.51
CA PRO A 129 -12.69 1.39 -8.83
C PRO A 129 -11.64 1.39 -9.94
N SER A 130 -10.60 2.22 -9.84
CA SER A 130 -9.49 2.25 -10.80
C SER A 130 -8.53 1.07 -10.63
N ASN A 131 -8.42 0.52 -9.41
CA ASN A 131 -7.40 -0.45 -9.02
C ASN A 131 -8.02 -1.74 -8.43
N SER A 132 -9.25 -2.07 -8.83
CA SER A 132 -9.96 -3.27 -8.36
C SER A 132 -9.80 -4.41 -9.37
N PHE A 133 -9.11 -5.47 -8.93
CA PHE A 133 -9.03 -6.71 -9.68
C PHE A 133 -10.40 -7.38 -9.82
N VAL A 134 -11.23 -7.29 -8.78
CA VAL A 134 -12.61 -7.80 -8.80
C VAL A 134 -13.41 -7.13 -9.92
N GLN A 135 -13.40 -5.79 -10.03
CA GLN A 135 -14.12 -5.10 -11.11
C GLN A 135 -13.58 -5.48 -12.48
N TYR A 136 -12.26 -5.60 -12.61
CA TYR A 136 -11.65 -6.04 -13.86
C TYR A 136 -12.16 -7.43 -14.28
N ALA A 137 -12.16 -8.40 -13.36
CA ALA A 137 -12.64 -9.75 -13.64
C ALA A 137 -14.14 -9.78 -14.01
N LEU A 138 -14.98 -9.02 -13.27
CA LEU A 138 -16.42 -8.93 -13.55
C LEU A 138 -16.71 -8.32 -14.93
N LYS A 139 -15.97 -7.27 -15.33
CA LYS A 139 -16.11 -6.66 -16.66
C LYS A 139 -15.68 -7.60 -17.79
N ASN A 140 -14.76 -8.51 -17.52
CA ASN A 140 -14.32 -9.55 -18.46
C ASN A 140 -15.19 -10.81 -18.45
N GLY A 141 -16.37 -10.76 -17.82
CA GLY A 141 -17.36 -11.84 -17.85
C GLY A 141 -17.08 -13.00 -16.89
N LEU A 142 -16.21 -12.83 -15.90
CA LEU A 142 -16.04 -13.82 -14.85
C LEU A 142 -17.05 -13.58 -13.72
N GLN A 143 -17.67 -14.65 -13.24
CA GLN A 143 -18.36 -14.61 -11.95
C GLN A 143 -17.31 -14.62 -10.84
N VAL A 144 -17.34 -13.64 -9.93
CA VAL A 144 -16.32 -13.52 -8.88
C VAL A 144 -16.92 -13.78 -7.51
N PHE A 145 -16.27 -14.66 -6.76
CA PHE A 145 -16.49 -14.89 -5.34
C PHE A 145 -15.21 -14.59 -4.57
N ILE A 146 -15.33 -14.02 -3.37
CA ILE A 146 -14.18 -13.79 -2.48
C ILE A 146 -14.50 -14.25 -1.07
N LEU A 147 -13.49 -14.83 -0.42
CA LEU A 147 -13.56 -15.16 1.00
C LEU A 147 -13.12 -13.97 1.85
N SER A 148 -13.99 -13.53 2.75
CA SER A 148 -13.66 -12.58 3.82
C SER A 148 -13.51 -13.38 5.11
N ARG A 149 -12.31 -13.39 5.70
CA ARG A 149 -12.07 -14.06 6.98
C ARG A 149 -12.48 -13.15 8.12
N ARG A 150 -13.07 -13.74 9.16
CA ARG A 150 -13.27 -13.04 10.43
C ARG A 150 -11.91 -12.75 11.06
N ASN A 151 -11.75 -11.53 11.57
CA ASN A 151 -10.58 -11.21 12.38
C ASN A 151 -10.74 -11.90 13.75
N PRO A 152 -9.77 -12.72 14.20
CA PRO A 152 -9.78 -13.20 15.57
C PRO A 152 -9.52 -12.00 16.49
N ASP A 153 -10.54 -11.60 17.26
CA ASP A 153 -10.39 -10.64 18.36
C ASP A 153 -9.71 -11.31 19.57
#